data_AF-A0A364LIG5-F1
#
_entry.id   AF-A0A364LIG5-F1
#
_cell.length_a   1.000
_cell.length_b   1.000
_cell.length_c   1.000
_cell.angle_alpha   90.00
_cell.angle_beta   90.00
_cell.angle_gamma   90.00
#
_symmetry.space_group_name_H-M   'P 1'
#
loop_
_entity.id
_entity.type
_entity.pdbx_description
1 polymer ?
#
loop_
_entity_poly.entity_id
_entity_poly.type
_entity_poly.pdbx_seq_one_letter_code
_entity_poly.pdbx_strand_id
1 'polypeptide(L)'
;MKQGMLNLIFKIISIGVLLLASMSDYAAEQISLSKNIYVNGSLPFESHRGSGPFDTAIAMNIQYQPIKSIREELSSYLQYSLRFFTGWNEDGEAHITVITPPEYSEVIKKFVSIERIEEIAIENSIQNSDVKILGLGRGVASINDKAEETYFLIVKSKNLLQIRQLVYEEFVKNGGNKDAWNPRHFHPHITVGYSLRDLHETDGVIKDVMHSLDARFELVSTE
;
A
#
# COMPACT_ATOMS: atom_id res chain seq x y z
N MET A 1 -32.77 -61.80 -27.85
CA MET A 1 -32.79 -60.39 -28.31
C MET A 1 -33.92 -59.63 -27.64
N LYS A 2 -33.79 -59.22 -26.36
CA LYS A 2 -34.68 -58.21 -25.72
C LYS A 2 -34.34 -57.82 -24.26
N GLN A 3 -33.19 -58.24 -23.71
CA GLN A 3 -32.80 -57.88 -22.33
C GLN A 3 -31.55 -56.98 -22.23
N GLY A 4 -30.88 -56.67 -23.35
CA GLY A 4 -29.59 -55.96 -23.35
C GLY A 4 -29.64 -54.45 -23.64
N MET A 5 -30.80 -53.92 -24.04
CA MET A 5 -30.90 -52.54 -24.58
C MET A 5 -31.48 -51.51 -23.60
N LEU A 6 -32.03 -51.93 -22.45
CA LEU A 6 -32.58 -50.98 -21.46
C LEU A 6 -31.54 -50.45 -20.46
N ASN A 7 -30.40 -51.13 -20.29
CA ASN A 7 -29.35 -50.71 -19.33
C ASN A 7 -28.37 -49.65 -19.88
N LEU A 8 -28.47 -49.29 -21.17
CA LEU A 8 -27.61 -48.28 -21.78
C LEU A 8 -28.23 -46.88 -21.76
N ILE A 9 -29.56 -46.77 -21.78
CA ILE A 9 -30.26 -45.47 -21.72
C ILE A 9 -30.30 -44.93 -20.28
N PHE A 10 -30.32 -45.81 -19.26
CA PHE A 10 -30.26 -45.39 -17.86
C PHE A 10 -28.84 -45.02 -17.36
N LYS A 11 -27.78 -45.31 -18.12
CA LYS A 11 -26.41 -44.87 -17.79
C LYS A 11 -26.01 -43.56 -18.47
N ILE A 12 -26.75 -43.10 -19.49
CA ILE A 12 -26.47 -41.85 -20.19
C ILE A 12 -27.21 -40.66 -19.55
N ILE A 13 -28.21 -40.90 -18.69
CA ILE A 13 -28.92 -39.85 -17.93
C ILE A 13 -28.28 -39.60 -16.54
N SER A 14 -27.16 -40.25 -16.21
CA SER A 14 -26.39 -39.96 -14.98
C SER A 14 -25.05 -39.26 -15.23
N ILE A 15 -24.81 -38.75 -16.43
CA ILE A 15 -23.65 -37.91 -16.79
C ILE A 15 -24.16 -36.54 -17.31
N GLY A 16 -25.18 -36.00 -16.65
CA GLY A 16 -25.84 -34.76 -17.06
C GLY A 16 -26.34 -33.90 -15.90
N VAL A 17 -25.91 -34.21 -14.67
CA VAL A 17 -26.20 -33.42 -13.47
C VAL A 17 -24.91 -33.37 -12.66
N LEU A 18 -24.56 -32.18 -12.16
CA LEU A 18 -23.37 -31.85 -11.35
C LEU A 18 -22.04 -31.60 -12.10
N LEU A 19 -22.07 -30.71 -13.09
CA LEU A 19 -20.96 -29.77 -13.29
C LEU A 19 -21.46 -28.32 -13.39
N LEU A 20 -22.57 -28.03 -12.71
CA LEU A 20 -22.81 -26.70 -12.13
C LEU A 20 -22.06 -26.67 -10.81
N ALA A 21 -20.73 -26.77 -10.86
CA ALA A 21 -19.89 -26.40 -9.75
C ALA A 21 -20.03 -24.88 -9.63
N SER A 22 -20.99 -24.50 -8.80
CA SER A 22 -21.06 -23.26 -8.05
C SER A 22 -19.87 -22.35 -8.30
N MET A 23 -20.05 -21.38 -9.21
CA MET A 23 -19.39 -20.10 -9.03
C MET A 23 -20.02 -19.49 -7.79
N SER A 24 -19.59 -20.00 -6.63
CA SER A 24 -19.80 -19.32 -5.37
C SER A 24 -19.00 -18.05 -5.54
N ASP A 25 -19.71 -16.94 -5.79
CA ASP A 25 -19.18 -15.62 -5.53
C ASP A 25 -18.76 -15.64 -4.06
N TYR A 26 -17.47 -15.92 -3.81
CA TYR A 26 -16.91 -15.81 -2.48
C TYR A 26 -17.07 -14.34 -2.14
N ALA A 27 -17.99 -14.05 -1.23
CA ALA A 27 -18.14 -12.71 -0.68
C ALA A 27 -16.77 -12.26 -0.17
N ALA A 28 -16.38 -11.04 -0.51
CA ALA A 28 -15.13 -10.47 -0.04
C ALA A 28 -15.11 -10.50 1.50
N GLU A 29 -13.97 -10.89 2.07
CA GLU A 29 -13.76 -10.84 3.50
C GLU A 29 -13.76 -9.37 3.94
N GLN A 30 -14.53 -9.06 4.97
CA GLN A 30 -14.64 -7.69 5.45
C GLN A 30 -13.53 -7.42 6.45
N ILE A 31 -12.75 -6.38 6.20
CA ILE A 31 -11.71 -5.90 7.10
C ILE A 31 -12.13 -4.56 7.68
N SER A 32 -12.09 -4.44 9.00
CA SER A 32 -12.54 -3.23 9.69
C SER A 32 -11.54 -2.08 9.51
N LEU A 33 -12.04 -0.91 9.09
CA LEU A 33 -11.27 0.31 8.94
C LEU A 33 -11.83 1.40 9.87
N SER A 34 -11.19 1.59 11.02
CA SER A 34 -11.57 2.65 11.95
C SER A 34 -11.40 4.03 11.32
N LYS A 35 -12.42 4.90 11.49
CA LYS A 35 -12.38 6.30 11.03
C LYS A 35 -11.24 7.13 11.63
N ASN A 36 -10.64 6.67 12.73
CA ASN A 36 -9.48 7.34 13.33
C ASN A 36 -8.28 7.43 12.37
N ILE A 37 -8.22 6.61 11.32
CA ILE A 37 -7.19 6.72 10.27
C ILE A 37 -7.19 8.10 9.57
N TYR A 38 -8.32 8.82 9.60
CA TYR A 38 -8.48 10.14 8.99
C TYR A 38 -8.16 11.30 9.95
N VAL A 39 -7.85 11.02 11.23
CA VAL A 39 -7.65 12.03 12.29
C VAL A 39 -6.16 12.17 12.60
N ASN A 40 -5.43 12.83 11.70
CA ASN A 40 -3.97 12.94 11.76
C ASN A 40 -3.47 14.36 12.08
N GLY A 41 -4.34 15.38 12.02
CA GLY A 41 -3.94 16.78 12.18
C GLY A 41 -3.36 17.15 13.56
N SER A 42 -3.57 16.31 14.57
CA SER A 42 -2.97 16.45 15.90
C SER A 42 -1.62 15.75 16.05
N LEU A 43 -1.23 14.90 15.10
CA LEU A 43 0.09 14.26 15.11
C LEU A 43 1.16 15.30 14.77
N PRO A 44 2.31 15.28 15.45
CA PRO A 44 3.42 16.14 15.08
C PRO A 44 3.99 15.74 13.72
N PHE A 45 4.52 16.71 12.97
CA PHE A 45 5.46 16.39 11.90
C PHE A 45 6.75 15.86 12.52
N GLU A 46 7.22 14.71 12.06
CA GLU A 46 8.46 14.11 12.51
C GLU A 46 9.50 14.16 11.39
N SER A 47 10.71 14.58 11.75
CA SER A 47 11.82 14.64 10.81
C SER A 47 12.49 13.27 10.73
N HIS A 48 12.46 12.66 9.56
CA HIS A 48 13.13 11.39 9.28
C HIS A 48 14.41 11.67 8.50
N ARG A 49 15.50 11.85 9.23
CA ARG A 49 16.83 12.13 8.67
C ARG A 49 17.81 11.09 9.18
N GLY A 50 18.72 10.67 8.30
CA GLY A 50 19.87 9.88 8.70
C GLY A 50 20.97 9.92 7.66
N SER A 51 22.08 9.24 7.97
CA SER A 51 23.31 9.33 7.18
C SER A 51 23.36 8.35 6.00
N GLY A 52 22.55 7.29 6.05
CA GLY A 52 22.46 6.26 5.03
C GLY A 52 21.57 6.67 3.85
N PRO A 53 21.73 5.98 2.70
CA PRO A 53 20.95 6.24 1.48
C PRO A 53 19.44 5.98 1.65
N PHE A 54 19.05 5.22 2.69
CA PHE A 54 17.66 4.86 2.96
C PHE A 54 17.07 5.53 4.21
N ASP A 55 17.82 6.45 4.84
CA ASP A 55 17.45 6.95 6.17
C ASP A 55 16.68 8.27 6.13
N THR A 56 16.71 8.98 5.00
CA THR A 56 16.07 10.31 4.88
C THR A 56 14.81 10.22 4.03
N ALA A 57 13.67 10.60 4.60
CA ALA A 57 12.38 10.60 3.92
C ALA A 57 11.53 11.79 4.36
N ILE A 58 10.53 12.12 3.56
CA ILE A 58 9.43 13.00 3.98
C ILE A 58 8.18 12.14 4.04
N ALA A 59 7.48 12.20 5.16
CA ALA A 59 6.29 11.40 5.38
C ALA A 59 5.21 12.19 6.10
N MET A 60 3.95 11.85 5.81
CA MET A 60 2.80 12.23 6.62
C MET A 60 2.56 11.12 7.64
N ASN A 61 2.49 11.45 8.93
CA ASN A 61 2.21 10.46 9.97
C ASN A 61 0.73 10.12 9.98
N ILE A 62 0.43 8.85 10.23
CA ILE A 62 -0.92 8.30 10.32
C ILE A 62 -1.09 7.65 11.69
N GLN A 63 -2.29 7.73 12.26
CA GLN A 63 -2.63 6.98 13.46
C GLN A 63 -2.30 5.49 13.26
N TYR A 64 -1.41 4.94 14.09
CA TYR A 64 -0.91 3.58 13.92
C TYR A 64 -1.94 2.51 14.34
N GLN A 65 -2.77 2.78 15.35
CA GLN A 65 -3.72 1.79 15.88
C GLN A 65 -4.66 1.20 14.81
N PRO A 66 -5.31 2.01 13.93
CA PRO A 66 -6.08 1.47 12.80
C PRO A 66 -5.28 0.50 11.91
N ILE A 67 -4.02 0.80 11.63
CA ILE A 67 -3.17 -0.04 10.77
C ILE A 67 -2.80 -1.35 11.47
N LYS A 68 -2.50 -1.29 12.76
CA LYS A 68 -2.25 -2.48 13.58
C LYS A 68 -3.44 -3.42 13.60
N SER A 69 -4.67 -2.91 13.79
CA SER A 69 -5.89 -3.73 13.79
C SER A 69 -6.09 -4.45 12.45
N ILE A 70 -5.93 -3.74 11.32
CA ILE A 70 -6.00 -4.34 9.98
C ILE A 70 -4.93 -5.44 9.82
N ARG A 71 -3.70 -5.19 10.27
CA ARG A 71 -2.62 -6.20 10.20
C ARG A 71 -2.97 -7.45 11.00
N GLU A 72 -3.57 -7.31 12.18
CA GLU A 72 -3.99 -8.43 13.03
C GLU A 72 -5.11 -9.25 12.37
N GLU A 73 -6.14 -8.58 11.80
CA GLU A 73 -7.21 -9.23 11.03
C GLU A 73 -6.65 -9.99 9.82
N LEU A 74 -5.76 -9.36 9.05
CA LEU A 74 -5.10 -10.01 7.91
C LEU A 74 -4.24 -11.19 8.34
N SER A 75 -3.44 -11.05 9.41
CA SER A 75 -2.60 -12.15 9.90
C SER A 75 -3.42 -13.36 10.34
N SER A 76 -4.59 -13.11 10.96
CA SER A 76 -5.55 -14.14 11.32
C SER A 76 -6.11 -14.86 10.09
N TYR A 77 -6.58 -14.10 9.10
CA TYR A 77 -7.10 -14.65 7.83
C TYR A 77 -6.05 -15.46 7.07
N LEU A 78 -4.82 -14.93 6.98
CA LEU A 78 -3.71 -15.53 6.25
C LEU A 78 -3.08 -16.71 6.97
N GLN A 79 -3.41 -16.92 8.25
CA GLN A 79 -2.85 -17.97 9.12
C GLN A 79 -1.32 -17.86 9.33
N TYR A 80 -0.78 -16.64 9.23
CA TYR A 80 0.60 -16.34 9.58
C TYR A 80 0.75 -14.87 10.01
N SER A 81 1.73 -14.58 10.87
CA SER A 81 1.98 -13.22 11.35
C SER A 81 2.66 -12.37 10.28
N LEU A 82 2.05 -11.24 9.93
CA LEU A 82 2.70 -10.21 9.13
C LEU A 82 3.71 -9.43 9.99
N ARG A 83 4.90 -9.20 9.42
CA ARG A 83 5.90 -8.26 9.94
C ARG A 83 5.47 -6.83 9.61
N PHE A 84 6.08 -5.87 10.27
CA PHE A 84 5.83 -4.45 10.05
C PHE A 84 7.11 -3.64 10.26
N PHE A 85 7.09 -2.39 9.80
CA PHE A 85 8.23 -1.50 9.92
C PHE A 85 8.38 -1.01 11.36
N THR A 86 9.60 -1.09 11.87
CA THR A 86 9.97 -0.68 13.23
C THR A 86 11.16 0.28 13.24
N GLY A 87 11.53 0.84 12.08
CA GLY A 87 12.77 1.61 11.94
C GLY A 87 12.73 2.99 12.61
N TRP A 88 11.55 3.58 12.79
CA TRP A 88 11.37 4.87 13.47
C TRP A 88 10.73 4.72 14.85
N ASN A 89 9.97 3.65 15.07
CA ASN A 89 9.33 3.33 16.34
C ASN A 89 9.29 1.80 16.50
N GLU A 90 9.87 1.29 17.58
CA GLU A 90 9.92 -0.15 17.86
C GLU A 90 8.53 -0.76 18.13
N ASP A 91 7.60 0.04 18.66
CA ASP A 91 6.20 -0.36 18.86
C ASP A 91 5.39 -0.34 17.55
N GLY A 92 6.00 0.19 16.49
CA GLY A 92 5.44 0.34 15.15
C GLY A 92 4.90 1.73 14.87
N GLU A 93 4.75 2.02 13.59
CA GLU A 93 4.33 3.31 13.07
C GLU A 93 3.50 3.13 11.81
N ALA A 94 2.83 4.20 11.39
CA ALA A 94 2.16 4.26 10.10
C ALA A 94 2.36 5.63 9.48
N HIS A 95 2.65 5.64 8.19
CA HIS A 95 2.85 6.88 7.46
C HIS A 95 2.52 6.72 5.97
N ILE A 96 2.40 7.85 5.28
CA ILE A 96 2.42 7.94 3.83
C ILE A 96 3.73 8.61 3.42
N THR A 97 4.62 7.88 2.77
CA THR A 97 5.88 8.45 2.25
C THR A 97 5.56 9.42 1.11
N VAL A 98 5.94 10.68 1.26
CA VAL A 98 5.75 11.75 0.27
C VAL A 98 6.97 11.92 -0.61
N ILE A 99 8.18 11.82 -0.04
CA ILE A 99 9.44 11.75 -0.79
C ILE A 99 10.20 10.55 -0.24
N THR A 100 10.49 9.59 -1.10
CA THR A 100 11.18 8.36 -0.73
C THR A 100 12.68 8.60 -0.55
N PRO A 101 13.37 7.74 0.23
CA PRO A 101 14.81 7.87 0.38
C PRO A 101 15.62 7.83 -0.93
N PRO A 102 15.33 6.96 -1.92
CA PRO A 102 16.03 6.99 -3.21
C PRO A 102 15.79 8.30 -3.99
N GLU A 103 14.55 8.80 -4.02
CA GLU A 103 14.24 10.10 -4.67
C GLU A 103 15.08 11.23 -4.07
N TYR A 104 15.14 11.32 -2.73
CA TYR A 104 15.92 12.35 -2.08
C TYR A 104 17.43 12.15 -2.28
N SER A 105 17.94 10.97 -1.92
CA SER A 105 19.38 10.73 -1.80
C SER A 105 20.12 10.72 -3.14
N GLU A 106 19.46 10.26 -4.21
CA GLU A 106 20.07 10.08 -5.54
C GLU A 106 19.81 11.27 -6.47
N VAL A 107 18.63 11.89 -6.37
CA VAL A 107 18.18 12.91 -7.32
C VAL A 107 18.08 14.30 -6.68
N ILE A 108 17.28 14.46 -5.63
CA ILE A 108 16.86 15.79 -5.15
C ILE A 108 17.95 16.49 -4.31
N LYS A 109 18.70 15.77 -3.46
CA LYS A 109 19.60 16.37 -2.44
C LYS A 109 20.68 17.29 -2.99
N LYS A 110 21.01 17.17 -4.28
CA LYS A 110 22.01 18.01 -4.96
C LYS A 110 21.51 19.44 -5.20
N PHE A 111 20.20 19.65 -5.17
CA PHE A 111 19.55 20.89 -5.57
C PHE A 111 18.61 21.47 -4.49
N VAL A 112 18.06 20.62 -3.62
CA VAL A 112 17.19 21.04 -2.52
C VAL A 112 17.61 20.30 -1.25
N SER A 113 17.89 21.05 -0.18
CA SER A 113 18.22 20.45 1.11
C SER A 113 16.99 19.84 1.77
N ILE A 114 17.17 18.84 2.65
CA ILE A 114 16.05 18.24 3.38
C ILE A 114 15.31 19.27 4.23
N GLU A 115 16.02 20.23 4.83
CA GLU A 115 15.42 21.32 5.61
C GLU A 115 14.41 22.09 4.77
N ARG A 116 14.77 22.43 3.53
CA ARG A 116 13.88 23.18 2.65
C ARG A 116 12.66 22.36 2.24
N ILE A 117 12.81 21.05 2.06
CA ILE A 117 11.70 20.16 1.74
C ILE A 117 10.74 20.04 2.94
N GLU A 118 11.28 19.92 4.15
CA GLU A 118 10.49 19.90 5.39
C GLU A 118 9.74 21.23 5.60
N GLU A 119 10.38 22.37 5.36
CA GLU A 119 9.73 23.69 5.38
C GLU A 119 8.54 23.71 4.42
N ILE A 120 8.72 23.29 3.17
CA ILE A 120 7.62 23.20 2.18
C ILE A 120 6.50 22.30 2.71
N ALA A 121 6.82 21.13 3.29
CA ALA A 121 5.82 20.21 3.81
C ALA A 121 5.02 20.82 4.99
N ILE A 122 5.69 21.51 5.91
CA ILE A 122 5.08 22.15 7.08
C ILE A 122 4.23 23.36 6.64
N GLU A 123 4.75 24.24 5.79
CA GLU A 123 4.03 25.40 5.24
C GLU A 123 2.74 24.98 4.52
N ASN A 124 2.74 23.77 3.92
CA ASN A 124 1.60 23.20 3.22
C ASN A 124 0.83 22.16 4.06
N SER A 125 0.98 22.24 5.38
CA SER A 125 0.15 21.51 6.35
C SER A 125 0.09 20.00 6.10
N ILE A 126 1.24 19.34 5.89
CA ILE A 126 1.34 17.91 5.56
C ILE A 126 0.47 17.01 6.46
N GLN A 127 0.41 17.23 7.78
CA GLN A 127 -0.41 16.42 8.69
C GLN A 127 -1.93 16.65 8.59
N ASN A 128 -2.36 17.72 7.92
CA ASN A 128 -3.76 18.01 7.60
C ASN A 128 -4.11 17.66 6.14
N SER A 129 -3.25 16.92 5.44
CA SER A 129 -3.51 16.50 4.06
C SER A 129 -4.75 15.63 3.96
N ASP A 130 -5.47 15.74 2.84
CA ASP A 130 -6.60 14.87 2.54
C ASP A 130 -6.12 13.42 2.37
N VAL A 131 -6.79 12.46 3.03
CA VAL A 131 -6.54 11.03 2.89
C VAL A 131 -7.83 10.36 2.44
N LYS A 132 -7.80 9.76 1.25
CA LYS A 132 -8.87 8.87 0.78
C LYS A 132 -8.31 7.47 0.59
N ILE A 133 -8.80 6.53 1.37
CA ILE A 133 -8.49 5.10 1.18
C ILE A 133 -9.30 4.58 -0.01
N LEU A 134 -8.62 3.91 -0.94
CA LEU A 134 -9.22 3.34 -2.15
C LEU A 134 -9.47 1.83 -2.04
N GLY A 135 -8.73 1.14 -1.17
CA GLY A 135 -8.84 -0.30 -0.97
C GLY A 135 -7.60 -0.87 -0.28
N LEU A 136 -7.67 -2.16 0.06
CA LEU A 136 -6.52 -2.93 0.50
C LEU A 136 -5.78 -3.45 -0.73
N GLY A 137 -4.48 -3.18 -0.79
CA GLY A 137 -3.58 -3.63 -1.83
C GLY A 137 -2.67 -4.77 -1.36
N ARG A 138 -2.28 -5.62 -2.30
CA ARG A 138 -1.30 -6.69 -2.14
C ARG A 138 -0.28 -6.64 -3.28
N GLY A 139 0.99 -6.66 -2.92
CA GLY A 139 2.10 -6.91 -3.83
C GLY A 139 2.70 -8.28 -3.58
N VAL A 140 3.13 -8.97 -4.63
CA VAL A 140 3.79 -10.27 -4.54
C VAL A 140 5.05 -10.27 -5.40
N ALA A 141 6.16 -10.76 -4.86
CA ALA A 141 7.41 -10.95 -5.59
C ALA A 141 8.04 -12.30 -5.24
N SER A 142 8.83 -12.87 -6.16
CA SER A 142 9.61 -14.08 -5.88
C SER A 142 10.99 -13.70 -5.36
N ILE A 143 11.29 -14.06 -4.11
CA ILE A 143 12.59 -13.81 -3.46
C ILE A 143 13.12 -15.15 -2.94
N ASN A 144 14.29 -15.57 -3.43
CA ASN A 144 14.89 -16.88 -3.10
C ASN A 144 13.91 -18.05 -3.32
N ASP A 145 13.24 -18.07 -4.47
CA ASP A 145 12.24 -19.06 -4.87
C ASP A 145 11.00 -19.16 -3.96
N LYS A 146 10.75 -18.13 -3.12
CA LYS A 146 9.56 -18.01 -2.29
C LYS A 146 8.72 -16.82 -2.71
N ALA A 147 7.40 -17.00 -2.72
CA ALA A 147 6.47 -15.89 -2.90
C ALA A 147 6.44 -15.08 -1.60
N GLU A 148 6.94 -13.86 -1.66
CA GLU A 148 6.88 -12.88 -0.59
C GLU A 148 5.81 -11.85 -0.90
N GLU A 149 5.16 -11.34 0.15
CA GLU A 149 3.99 -10.49 0.04
C GLU A 149 4.16 -9.21 0.87
N THR A 150 3.63 -8.10 0.36
CA THR A 150 3.40 -6.87 1.12
C THR A 150 1.93 -6.46 1.00
N TYR A 151 1.36 -6.01 2.09
CA TYR A 151 -0.02 -5.54 2.20
C TYR A 151 -0.01 -4.07 2.59
N PHE A 152 -0.85 -3.27 1.95
CA PHE A 152 -0.88 -1.82 2.14
C PHE A 152 -2.26 -1.24 1.84
N LEU A 153 -2.61 -0.13 2.45
CA LEU A 153 -3.77 0.65 2.05
C LEU A 153 -3.38 1.54 0.87
N ILE A 154 -4.14 1.46 -0.22
CA ILE A 154 -3.95 2.33 -1.38
C ILE A 154 -4.60 3.68 -1.06
N VAL A 155 -3.82 4.75 -1.15
CA VAL A 155 -4.26 6.09 -0.77
C VAL A 155 -4.40 6.98 -2.00
N LYS A 156 -5.28 7.97 -1.91
CA LYS A 156 -5.28 9.16 -2.74
C LYS A 156 -5.23 10.39 -1.85
N SER A 157 -4.33 11.31 -2.18
CA SER A 157 -4.22 12.61 -1.54
C SER A 157 -3.87 13.67 -2.57
N LYS A 158 -4.66 14.74 -2.64
CA LYS A 158 -4.35 15.88 -3.51
C LYS A 158 -3.25 16.75 -2.89
N ASN A 159 -3.30 16.97 -1.58
CA ASN A 159 -2.34 17.83 -0.91
C ASN A 159 -0.93 17.23 -0.89
N LEU A 160 -0.78 15.92 -0.67
CA LEU A 160 0.55 15.29 -0.72
C LEU A 160 1.17 15.38 -2.11
N LEU A 161 0.37 15.26 -3.18
CA LEU A 161 0.85 15.49 -4.55
C LEU A 161 1.22 16.96 -4.78
N GLN A 162 0.47 17.91 -4.21
CA GLN A 162 0.80 19.34 -4.28
C GLN A 162 2.14 19.63 -3.59
N ILE A 163 2.40 19.04 -2.42
CA ILE A 163 3.70 19.16 -1.73
C ILE A 163 4.83 18.65 -2.63
N ARG A 164 4.69 17.47 -3.26
CA ARG A 164 5.67 16.96 -4.24
C ARG A 164 5.88 17.94 -5.40
N GLN A 165 4.82 18.54 -5.91
CA GLN A 165 4.89 19.52 -7.00
C GLN A 165 5.68 20.78 -6.59
N LEU A 166 5.50 21.28 -5.37
CA LEU A 166 6.25 22.44 -4.85
C LEU A 166 7.74 22.12 -4.66
N VAL A 167 8.06 20.91 -4.18
CA VAL A 167 9.45 20.44 -4.10
C VAL A 167 10.07 20.34 -5.49
N TYR A 168 9.30 19.90 -6.49
CA TYR A 168 9.75 19.80 -7.88
C TYR A 168 10.03 21.18 -8.48
N GLU A 169 9.18 22.16 -8.20
CA GLU A 169 9.40 23.56 -8.60
C GLU A 169 10.70 24.12 -8.01
N GLU A 170 10.95 23.88 -6.72
CA GLU A 170 12.20 24.29 -6.07
C GLU A 170 13.42 23.55 -6.65
N PHE A 171 13.30 22.26 -6.92
CA PHE A 171 14.33 21.44 -7.58
C PHE A 171 14.70 21.99 -8.96
N VAL A 172 13.72 22.29 -9.82
CA VAL A 172 13.97 22.86 -11.17
C VAL A 172 14.56 24.27 -11.07
N LYS A 173 14.02 25.10 -10.18
CA LYS A 173 14.50 26.46 -9.92
C LYS A 173 15.99 26.47 -9.51
N ASN A 174 16.43 25.46 -8.77
CA ASN A 174 17.82 25.32 -8.33
C ASN A 174 18.72 24.60 -9.35
N GLY A 175 18.26 24.40 -10.58
CA GLY A 175 19.04 23.85 -11.69
C GLY A 175 18.92 22.33 -11.86
N GLY A 176 17.98 21.69 -11.16
CA GLY A 176 17.66 20.28 -11.35
C GLY A 176 17.11 20.00 -12.75
N ASN A 177 17.49 18.86 -13.34
CA ASN A 177 16.95 18.44 -14.63
C ASN A 177 15.47 18.02 -14.48
N LYS A 178 14.57 18.74 -15.14
CA LYS A 178 13.11 18.49 -15.15
C LYS A 178 12.72 17.05 -15.49
N ASP A 179 13.53 16.35 -16.28
CA ASP A 179 13.24 14.97 -16.72
C ASP A 179 13.82 13.92 -15.75
N ALA A 180 14.60 14.33 -14.74
CA ALA A 180 15.23 13.41 -13.79
C ALA A 180 14.32 13.01 -12.62
N TRP A 181 13.24 13.76 -12.37
CA TRP A 181 12.28 13.43 -11.32
C TRP A 181 10.87 13.84 -11.73
N ASN A 182 9.89 12.96 -11.55
CA ASN A 182 8.50 13.22 -11.87
C ASN A 182 7.66 13.19 -10.59
N PRO A 183 7.14 14.34 -10.11
CA PRO A 183 6.33 14.36 -8.88
C PRO A 183 5.02 13.58 -9.01
N ARG A 184 4.55 13.30 -10.24
CA ARG A 184 3.35 12.49 -10.52
C ARG A 184 3.59 10.99 -10.56
N HIS A 185 4.84 10.55 -10.61
CA HIS A 185 5.19 9.15 -10.35
C HIS A 185 5.07 8.95 -8.84
N PHE A 186 3.84 8.76 -8.38
CA PHE A 186 3.49 8.80 -6.97
C PHE A 186 2.36 7.83 -6.67
N HIS A 187 2.69 6.82 -5.88
CA HIS A 187 1.79 5.76 -5.45
C HIS A 187 1.62 5.85 -3.92
N PRO A 188 0.91 6.86 -3.39
CA PRO A 188 0.75 7.02 -1.94
C PRO A 188 0.03 5.81 -1.37
N HIS A 189 0.62 5.24 -0.34
CA HIS A 189 0.10 4.07 0.35
C HIS A 189 0.51 4.12 1.82
N ILE A 190 -0.14 3.30 2.63
CA ILE A 190 0.23 3.04 4.03
C ILE A 190 0.55 1.56 4.14
N THR A 191 1.79 1.20 4.44
CA THR A 191 2.16 -0.21 4.61
C THR A 191 1.47 -0.77 5.85
N VAL A 192 0.75 -1.88 5.68
CA VAL A 192 0.06 -2.59 6.76
C VAL A 192 0.97 -3.66 7.34
N GLY A 193 1.62 -4.44 6.47
CA GLY A 193 2.58 -5.46 6.88
C GLY A 193 3.05 -6.31 5.71
N TYR A 194 4.02 -7.20 5.97
CA TYR A 194 4.67 -8.01 4.95
C TYR A 194 5.17 -9.35 5.49
N SER A 195 5.36 -10.34 4.62
CA SER A 195 5.86 -11.67 5.01
C SER A 195 7.35 -11.65 5.36
N LEU A 196 8.18 -10.99 4.54
CA LEU A 196 9.63 -10.90 4.74
C LEU A 196 10.10 -9.45 4.92
N ARG A 197 9.82 -8.58 3.94
CA ARG A 197 10.11 -7.15 3.91
C ARG A 197 9.07 -6.42 3.07
N ASP A 198 8.99 -5.10 3.20
CA ASP A 198 8.16 -4.31 2.29
C ASP A 198 8.70 -4.45 0.84
N LEU A 199 7.78 -4.60 -0.11
CA LEU A 199 8.09 -4.73 -1.52
C LEU A 199 7.83 -3.41 -2.22
N HIS A 200 8.73 -3.05 -3.12
CA HIS A 200 8.72 -1.76 -3.82
C HIS A 200 8.74 -1.96 -5.33
N GLU A 201 8.76 -0.87 -6.10
CA GLU A 201 8.79 -0.94 -7.56
C GLU A 201 10.02 -1.68 -8.10
N THR A 202 11.14 -1.64 -7.38
CA THR A 202 12.35 -2.42 -7.73
C THR A 202 12.14 -3.93 -7.64
N ASP A 203 11.10 -4.36 -6.92
CA ASP A 203 10.64 -5.75 -6.84
C ASP A 203 9.53 -6.07 -7.85
N GLY A 204 9.17 -5.10 -8.70
CA GLY A 204 8.05 -5.20 -9.64
C GLY A 204 6.68 -4.91 -9.03
N VAL A 205 6.61 -4.38 -7.81
CA VAL A 205 5.34 -4.08 -7.12
C VAL A 205 4.97 -2.60 -7.28
N ILE A 206 3.89 -2.32 -8.01
CA ILE A 206 3.32 -0.98 -8.17
C ILE A 206 2.10 -0.84 -7.26
N LYS A 207 2.18 0.05 -6.27
CA LYS A 207 1.19 0.17 -5.18
C LYS A 207 -0.01 1.06 -5.55
N ASP A 208 -0.70 0.74 -6.64
CA ASP A 208 -1.93 1.41 -7.07
C ASP A 208 -3.12 0.44 -7.21
N VAL A 209 -4.29 1.00 -7.51
CA VAL A 209 -5.53 0.22 -7.67
C VAL A 209 -5.47 -0.76 -8.84
N MET A 210 -4.84 -0.36 -9.94
CA MET A 210 -4.85 -1.15 -11.17
C MET A 210 -3.99 -2.41 -11.04
N HIS A 211 -2.87 -2.31 -10.33
CA HIS A 211 -1.89 -3.39 -10.23
C HIS A 211 -2.04 -4.22 -8.95
N SER A 212 -2.54 -3.62 -7.86
CA SER A 212 -2.42 -4.22 -6.54
C SER A 212 -3.71 -4.37 -5.75
N LEU A 213 -4.87 -3.89 -6.22
CA LEU A 213 -6.12 -4.03 -5.45
C LEU A 213 -6.43 -5.51 -5.18
N ASP A 214 -6.56 -5.88 -3.90
CA ASP A 214 -6.83 -7.26 -3.49
C ASP A 214 -8.33 -7.49 -3.35
N ALA A 215 -8.94 -8.04 -4.39
CA ALA A 215 -10.38 -8.28 -4.48
C ALA A 215 -10.92 -9.30 -3.46
N ARG A 216 -10.04 -9.98 -2.70
CA ARG A 216 -10.45 -10.87 -1.61
C ARG A 216 -11.01 -10.10 -0.41
N PHE A 217 -10.68 -8.82 -0.29
CA PHE A 217 -10.99 -8.01 0.89
C PHE A 217 -11.81 -6.78 0.54
N GLU A 218 -12.81 -6.48 1.37
CA GLU A 218 -13.56 -5.24 1.36
C GLU A 218 -13.29 -4.47 2.65
N LEU A 219 -12.90 -3.20 2.54
CA LEU A 219 -12.71 -2.35 3.72
C LEU A 219 -14.05 -1.78 4.16
N VAL A 220 -14.45 -2.09 5.40
CA VAL A 220 -15.70 -1.61 5.98
C VAL A 220 -15.38 -0.57 7.04
N SER A 221 -15.90 0.64 6.88
CA SER A 221 -15.66 1.72 7.84
C SER A 221 -16.36 1.43 9.17
N THR A 222 -15.59 1.48 10.25
CA THR A 222 -16.10 1.40 11.62
C THR A 222 -15.89 2.72 12.35
N GLU A 223 -16.63 2.94 13.43
CA GLU A 223 -16.36 4.07 14.33
C GLU A 223 -14.96 3.99 14.96
#